data_AF-A0A9D4MBL9-F1
#
_entry.id   AF-A0A9D4MBL9-F1
#
_cell.length_a   1.000
_cell.length_b   1.000
_cell.length_c   1.000
_cell.angle_alpha   90.00
_cell.angle_beta   90.00
_cell.angle_gamma   90.00
#
_symmetry.space_group_name_H-M   'P 1'
#
loop_
_entity.id
_entity.type
_entity.pdbx_description
1 polymer ?
#
loop_
_entity_poly.entity_id
_entity_poly.type
_entity_poly.pdbx_seq_one_letter_code
_entity_poly.pdbx_strand_id
1 'polypeptide(L)'
;MIVTTLLIVVVLFSGASAILVPGSGALTGYCITSEHCKANECCVSFDQLRGRRDAGYLSPELKQIVKGKCEPLGRRGATCYVTPLAQETGRYYNACPCSKGLYCRETTIPPTVPLGPQGKCTANKG
;
A
#
# COMPACT_ATOMS: atom_id res chain seq x y z
N MET A 1 51.43 -28.86 -34.09
CA MET A 1 50.50 -29.85 -33.51
C MET A 1 49.42 -29.04 -32.79
N ILE A 2 48.40 -28.54 -33.48
CA ILE A 2 47.05 -29.13 -33.61
C ILE A 2 46.60 -29.76 -32.28
N VAL A 3 45.75 -29.07 -31.51
CA VAL A 3 44.34 -29.47 -31.25
C VAL A 3 43.55 -28.21 -30.86
N THR A 4 43.00 -27.55 -31.86
CA THR A 4 41.69 -26.91 -31.81
C THR A 4 40.63 -27.97 -31.51
N THR A 5 39.78 -27.79 -30.49
CA THR A 5 38.30 -28.09 -30.44
C THR A 5 37.75 -28.35 -29.04
N LEU A 6 36.44 -28.07 -28.89
CA LEU A 6 35.49 -28.19 -27.77
C LEU A 6 35.35 -26.89 -26.96
N LEU A 7 34.49 -25.92 -27.29
CA LEU A 7 33.15 -26.00 -27.92
C LEU A 7 32.27 -27.10 -27.30
N ILE A 8 31.82 -26.84 -26.08
CA ILE A 8 30.56 -27.38 -25.54
C ILE A 8 29.68 -26.14 -25.38
N VAL A 9 28.99 -25.68 -26.43
CA VAL A 9 27.65 -26.13 -26.84
C VAL A 9 26.68 -26.14 -25.66
N VAL A 10 26.01 -25.00 -25.51
CA VAL A 10 24.57 -24.87 -25.25
C VAL A 10 24.05 -25.55 -23.98
N VAL A 11 23.84 -24.75 -22.95
CA VAL A 11 22.50 -24.72 -22.38
C VAL A 11 21.96 -23.30 -22.53
N LEU A 12 21.20 -23.10 -23.60
CA LEU A 12 20.19 -22.05 -23.71
C LEU A 12 19.19 -22.30 -22.58
N PHE A 13 19.51 -21.83 -21.37
CA PHE A 13 18.48 -21.46 -20.42
C PHE A 13 17.96 -20.10 -20.88
N SER A 14 16.96 -20.13 -21.76
CA SER A 14 15.89 -19.14 -21.82
C SER A 14 15.11 -19.17 -20.49
N GLY A 15 15.81 -18.87 -19.40
CA GLY A 15 15.23 -18.56 -18.12
C GLY A 15 15.22 -17.06 -18.02
N ALA A 16 14.05 -16.45 -18.23
CA ALA A 16 13.84 -15.04 -17.95
C ALA A 16 14.50 -14.71 -16.60
N SER A 17 15.46 -13.78 -16.60
CA SER A 17 15.93 -13.13 -15.38
C SER A 17 14.73 -12.37 -14.82
N ALA A 18 13.85 -13.08 -14.12
CA ALA A 18 12.89 -12.48 -13.24
C ALA A 18 13.72 -11.78 -12.18
N ILE A 19 13.93 -10.48 -12.40
CA ILE A 19 14.36 -9.56 -11.37
C ILE A 19 13.35 -9.77 -10.26
N LEU A 20 13.77 -10.49 -9.21
CA LEU A 20 13.07 -10.56 -7.95
C LEU A 20 13.00 -9.10 -7.46
N VAL A 21 11.95 -8.40 -7.87
CA VAL A 21 11.48 -7.25 -7.12
C VAL A 21 11.29 -7.79 -5.71
N PRO A 22 11.97 -7.25 -4.70
CA PRO A 22 11.74 -7.66 -3.33
C PRO A 22 10.28 -7.33 -3.02
N GLY A 23 9.40 -8.32 -3.19
CA GLY A 23 8.09 -8.36 -2.56
C GLY A 23 8.38 -8.55 -1.09
N SER A 24 8.69 -7.43 -0.43
CA SER A 24 8.98 -7.28 0.98
C SER A 24 8.12 -8.24 1.78
N GLY A 25 8.76 -9.09 2.59
CA GLY A 25 8.10 -10.11 3.41
C GLY A 25 6.90 -9.54 4.14
N ALA A 26 5.72 -9.79 3.58
CA ALA A 26 4.47 -9.35 4.16
C ALA A 26 4.17 -10.31 5.30
N LEU A 27 4.28 -9.83 6.53
CA LEU A 27 3.43 -10.33 7.62
C LEU A 27 2.01 -10.32 7.04
N THR A 28 1.43 -11.49 6.80
CA THR A 28 0.28 -11.68 5.89
C THR A 28 -0.85 -10.67 6.16
N GLY A 29 -0.95 -9.61 5.34
CA GLY A 29 -1.96 -8.55 5.44
C GLY A 29 -1.64 -7.36 6.35
N TYR A 30 -0.48 -7.34 7.00
CA TYR A 30 -0.01 -6.25 7.86
C TYR A 30 1.13 -5.46 7.20
N CYS A 31 1.31 -4.22 7.65
CA CYS A 31 2.30 -3.32 7.06
C CYS A 31 2.91 -2.38 8.10
N ILE A 32 4.12 -1.93 7.79
CA ILE A 32 4.80 -0.82 8.47
C ILE A 32 4.61 0.44 7.65
N THR A 33 4.85 0.34 6.35
CA THR A 33 4.64 1.38 5.33
C THR A 33 3.91 0.78 4.13
N SER A 34 3.42 1.63 3.22
CA SER A 34 2.72 1.18 2.00
C SER A 34 3.60 0.37 1.04
N GLU A 35 4.92 0.41 1.19
CA GLU A 35 5.87 -0.40 0.38
C GLU A 35 5.82 -1.90 0.71
N HIS A 36 5.25 -2.27 1.87
CA HIS A 36 5.02 -3.66 2.23
C HIS A 36 3.73 -4.23 1.65
N CYS A 37 2.88 -3.38 1.06
CA CYS A 37 1.61 -3.77 0.47
C CYS A 37 1.74 -3.97 -1.04
N LYS A 38 0.76 -4.64 -1.65
CA LYS A 38 0.72 -4.78 -3.12
C LYS A 38 0.51 -3.42 -3.78
N ALA A 39 0.85 -3.33 -5.07
CA ALA A 39 0.70 -2.09 -5.85
C ALA A 39 -0.73 -1.51 -5.90
N ASN A 40 -1.77 -2.31 -5.61
CA ASN A 40 -3.17 -1.88 -5.54
C ASN A 40 -3.70 -1.76 -4.11
N GLU A 41 -2.80 -1.68 -3.13
CA GLU A 41 -3.10 -1.59 -1.71
C GLU A 41 -2.32 -0.42 -1.10
N CYS A 42 -2.76 0.04 0.07
CA CYS A 42 -2.04 1.00 0.89
C CYS A 42 -1.96 0.51 2.33
N CYS A 43 -1.00 1.04 3.09
CA CYS A 43 -0.90 0.72 4.51
C CYS A 43 -1.79 1.64 5.33
N VAL A 44 -2.86 1.10 5.94
CA VAL A 44 -3.76 1.84 6.84
C VAL A 44 -3.33 1.63 8.29
N SER A 45 -2.95 2.71 8.96
CA SER A 45 -2.48 2.73 10.34
C SER A 45 -3.54 2.20 11.31
N PHE A 46 -3.10 1.45 12.32
CA PHE A 46 -3.94 1.09 13.47
C PHE A 46 -4.09 2.24 14.47
N ASP A 47 -3.19 3.22 14.41
CA ASP A 47 -3.23 4.40 15.25
C ASP A 47 -4.49 5.20 14.89
N GLN A 48 -5.50 5.15 15.76
CA GLN A 48 -6.69 5.97 15.57
C GLN A 48 -6.43 7.36 16.14
N LEU A 49 -6.44 8.38 15.28
CA LEU A 49 -6.30 9.79 15.70
C LEU A 49 -7.48 10.30 16.53
N ARG A 50 -8.55 9.51 16.68
CA ARG A 50 -9.78 9.88 17.38
C ARG A 50 -10.09 8.89 18.50
N GLY A 51 -9.53 9.11 19.69
CA GLY A 51 -10.03 8.72 21.03
C GLY A 51 -10.59 7.31 21.27
N ARG A 52 -10.52 6.38 20.31
CA ARG A 52 -11.05 5.03 20.40
C ARG A 52 -9.90 4.10 20.69
N ARG A 53 -10.17 3.23 21.67
CA ARG A 53 -9.24 2.23 22.20
C ARG A 53 -8.58 1.51 21.02
N ASP A 54 -7.25 1.61 21.01
CA ASP A 54 -6.28 0.74 20.34
C ASP A 54 -6.92 -0.53 19.79
N ALA A 55 -6.65 -0.88 18.53
CA ALA A 55 -7.10 -2.12 17.91
C ALA A 55 -6.77 -3.32 18.82
N GLY A 56 -7.75 -3.71 19.63
CA GLY A 56 -7.57 -4.59 20.79
C GLY A 56 -7.38 -6.06 20.43
N TYR A 57 -7.04 -6.32 19.18
CA TYR A 57 -6.95 -7.65 18.59
C TYR A 57 -5.51 -8.06 18.27
N LEU A 58 -4.54 -7.13 18.42
CA LEU A 58 -3.13 -7.41 18.22
C LEU A 58 -2.42 -7.60 19.56
N SER A 59 -1.62 -8.65 19.66
CA SER A 59 -0.72 -8.84 20.80
C SER A 59 0.22 -7.64 20.91
N PRO A 60 0.61 -7.24 22.13
CA PRO A 60 1.48 -6.08 22.35
C PRO A 60 2.82 -6.19 21.61
N GLU A 61 3.35 -7.40 21.44
CA GLU A 61 4.57 -7.68 20.67
C GLU A 61 4.37 -7.37 19.18
N LEU A 62 3.21 -7.75 18.60
CA LEU A 62 2.95 -7.46 17.19
C LEU A 62 2.75 -5.96 16.95
N LYS A 63 2.11 -5.22 17.87
CA LYS A 63 1.93 -3.75 17.76
C LYS A 63 3.25 -2.97 17.70
N GLN A 64 4.33 -3.53 18.25
CA GLN A 64 5.64 -2.90 18.14
C GLN A 64 6.19 -3.00 16.71
N ILE A 65 5.89 -4.10 16.02
CA ILE A 65 6.41 -4.46 14.70
C ILE A 65 5.50 -3.93 13.59
N VAL A 66 4.19 -4.19 13.67
CA VAL A 66 3.21 -3.76 12.65
C VAL A 66 2.59 -2.42 13.04
N LYS A 67 2.50 -1.52 12.06
CA LYS A 67 1.90 -0.18 12.25
C LYS A 67 0.55 -0.04 11.59
N GLY A 68 0.19 -0.96 10.71
CA GLY A 68 -1.08 -0.95 10.01
C GLY A 68 -1.42 -2.28 9.33
N LYS A 69 -2.48 -2.24 8.54
CA LYS A 69 -2.90 -3.32 7.64
C LYS A 69 -2.90 -2.86 6.19
N CYS A 70 -2.60 -3.77 5.28
CA CYS A 70 -2.75 -3.50 3.86
C CYS A 70 -4.24 -3.54 3.52
N GLU A 71 -4.75 -2.42 2.99
CA GLU A 71 -6.11 -2.33 2.48
C GLU A 71 -6.11 -1.98 1.00
N PRO A 72 -7.11 -2.44 0.23
CA PRO A 72 -7.22 -2.08 -1.18
C PRO A 72 -7.44 -0.58 -1.37
N LEU A 73 -6.93 -0.03 -2.46
CA LEU A 73 -7.19 1.36 -2.86
C LEU A 73 -8.69 1.65 -3.03
N GLY A 74 -9.07 2.90 -2.79
CA GLY A 74 -10.45 3.36 -2.85
C GLY A 74 -11.05 3.24 -4.25
N ARG A 75 -12.12 2.44 -4.37
CA ARG A 75 -12.92 2.30 -5.60
C ARG A 75 -13.89 3.46 -5.76
N ARG A 76 -14.55 3.56 -6.91
CA ARG A 76 -15.58 4.60 -7.15
C ARG A 76 -16.64 4.59 -6.04
N GLY A 77 -16.89 5.75 -5.43
CA GLY A 77 -17.81 5.89 -4.30
C GLY A 77 -17.24 5.50 -2.93
N ALA A 78 -16.00 4.99 -2.86
CA ALA A 78 -15.31 4.79 -1.59
C ALA A 78 -15.00 6.14 -0.93
N THR A 79 -14.99 6.16 0.40
CA THR A 79 -14.57 7.32 1.18
C THR A 79 -13.07 7.53 1.01
N CYS A 80 -12.67 8.78 0.86
CA CYS A 80 -11.27 9.19 0.77
C CYS A 80 -11.09 10.50 1.54
N TYR A 81 -9.84 10.86 1.82
CA TYR A 81 -9.49 12.14 2.43
C TYR A 81 -8.80 13.01 1.39
N VAL A 82 -9.25 14.26 1.24
CA VAL A 82 -8.74 15.20 0.22
C VAL A 82 -7.29 15.57 0.52
N THR A 83 -6.97 15.72 1.80
CA THR A 83 -5.61 15.96 2.28
C THR A 83 -5.17 14.76 3.09
N PRO A 84 -4.55 13.74 2.47
CA PRO A 84 -4.09 12.59 3.23
C PRO A 84 -2.89 13.03 4.08
N LEU A 85 -3.01 12.94 5.41
CA LEU A 85 -1.86 12.98 6.34
C LEU A 85 -0.81 11.86 6.10
N ALA A 86 -0.99 11.08 5.05
CA ALA A 86 -0.21 9.91 4.74
C ALA A 86 1.13 10.18 4.08
N GLN A 87 1.34 11.41 3.57
CA GLN A 87 2.50 11.69 2.74
C GLN A 87 3.83 11.72 3.50
N GLU A 88 3.84 12.03 4.79
CA GLU A 88 5.10 12.15 5.53
C GLU A 88 5.63 10.82 6.08
N THR A 89 4.75 9.82 6.27
CA THR A 89 5.14 8.56 6.95
C THR A 89 4.86 7.29 6.13
N GLY A 90 4.37 7.43 4.88
CA GLY A 90 4.04 6.29 4.02
C GLY A 90 2.85 5.44 4.52
N ARG A 91 2.05 5.97 5.45
CA ARG A 91 0.92 5.30 6.10
C ARG A 91 -0.32 6.17 6.05
N TYR A 92 -1.46 5.59 5.68
CA TYR A 92 -2.74 6.26 5.63
C TYR A 92 -3.52 6.06 6.92
N TYR A 93 -4.32 7.04 7.31
CA TYR A 93 -5.19 6.92 8.47
C TYR A 93 -6.64 6.73 7.99
N ASN A 94 -7.32 5.74 8.57
CA ASN A 94 -8.73 5.40 8.34
C ASN A 94 -9.15 4.97 6.91
N ALA A 95 -8.50 5.43 5.85
CA ALA A 95 -8.83 5.03 4.47
C ALA A 95 -7.65 5.19 3.50
N CYS A 96 -7.58 4.29 2.52
CA CYS A 96 -6.65 4.38 1.39
C CYS A 96 -7.02 5.49 0.40
N PRO A 97 -6.04 5.99 -0.38
CA PRO A 97 -6.32 6.92 -1.46
C PRO A 97 -7.11 6.22 -2.57
N CYS A 98 -7.71 7.03 -3.45
CA CYS A 98 -8.43 6.50 -4.59
C CYS A 98 -7.51 5.75 -5.55
N SER A 99 -8.03 4.69 -6.19
CA SER A 99 -7.30 3.94 -7.21
C SER A 99 -6.96 4.81 -8.42
N LYS A 100 -5.98 4.37 -9.22
CA LYS A 100 -5.55 5.08 -10.44
C LYS A 100 -6.73 5.49 -11.32
N GLY A 101 -6.76 6.75 -11.75
CA GLY A 101 -7.82 7.32 -12.59
C GLY A 101 -9.05 7.84 -11.82
N LEU A 102 -9.07 7.71 -10.50
CA LEU A 102 -10.09 8.30 -9.62
C LEU A 102 -9.50 9.43 -8.79
N TYR A 103 -10.32 10.43 -8.51
CA TYR A 103 -9.96 11.60 -7.73
C TYR A 103 -10.85 11.68 -6.50
N CYS A 104 -10.27 12.10 -5.38
CA CYS A 104 -11.02 12.33 -4.16
C CYS A 104 -11.76 13.66 -4.26
N ARG A 105 -13.06 13.62 -4.50
CA ARG A 105 -13.88 14.83 -4.56
C ARG A 105 -14.48 15.11 -3.19
N GLU A 106 -14.20 16.29 -2.65
CA GLU A 106 -14.75 16.74 -1.38
C GLU A 106 -16.28 16.62 -1.36
N THR A 107 -16.79 16.17 -0.23
CA THR A 107 -18.23 16.11 0.05
C THR A 107 -18.58 17.13 1.11
N THR A 108 -19.86 17.45 1.27
CA THR A 108 -20.37 18.31 2.36
C THR A 108 -20.23 17.69 3.76
N ILE A 109 -19.50 16.57 3.89
CA ILE A 109 -19.22 15.94 5.18
C ILE A 109 -18.23 16.82 5.94
N PRO A 110 -18.52 17.21 7.19
CA PRO A 110 -17.63 18.06 7.97
C PRO A 110 -16.25 17.42 8.11
N PRO A 111 -15.17 18.22 8.09
CA PRO A 111 -13.81 17.71 8.17
C PRO A 111 -13.62 16.92 9.45
N THR A 112 -12.98 15.76 9.34
CA THR A 112 -12.62 14.97 10.52
C THR A 112 -11.30 15.48 11.02
N VAL A 113 -11.29 16.18 12.15
CA VAL A 113 -10.05 16.60 12.79
C VAL A 113 -9.33 15.35 13.33
N PRO A 114 -8.03 15.15 13.06
CA PRO A 114 -7.09 16.01 12.31
C PRO A 114 -6.97 15.68 10.81
N LEU A 115 -7.63 14.63 10.32
CA LEU A 115 -7.58 14.09 8.95
C LEU A 115 -8.03 15.01 7.82
N GLY A 116 -8.73 16.10 8.15
CA GLY A 116 -9.21 17.08 7.18
C GLY A 116 -10.51 16.67 6.47
N PRO A 117 -10.84 17.33 5.35
CA PRO A 117 -12.09 17.12 4.64
C PRO A 117 -12.18 15.74 3.99
N GLN A 118 -13.37 15.14 4.11
CA GLN A 118 -13.69 13.85 3.52
C GLN A 118 -14.33 14.02 2.14
N GLY A 119 -14.04 13.06 1.28
CA GLY A 119 -14.57 13.02 -0.07
C GLY A 119 -14.99 11.62 -0.50
N LYS A 120 -15.36 11.53 -1.77
CA LYS A 120 -15.67 10.29 -2.45
C LYS A 120 -14.80 10.14 -3.69
N CYS A 121 -14.32 8.93 -3.94
CA CYS A 121 -13.57 8.63 -5.15
C CYS A 121 -14.50 8.71 -6.37
N THR A 122 -14.24 9.64 -7.27
CA THR A 122 -15.00 9.84 -8.51
C THR A 122 -14.07 9.86 -9.70
N ALA A 123 -14.55 9.42 -10.87
CA ALA A 123 -13.80 9.60 -12.10
C ALA A 123 -13.69 11.11 -12.39
N ASN A 124 -12.54 11.57 -12.87
CA ASN A 124 -12.42 12.95 -13.33
C ASN A 124 -13.42 13.14 -14.48
N LYS A 125 -14.40 14.01 -14.30
CA LYS A 125 -15.13 14.54 -15.45
C LYS A 125 -14.24 15.67 -15.98
N GLY A 126 -13.45 15.34 -17.00
CA GLY A 126 -12.83 16.38 -17.83
C GLY A 126 -13.90 17.30 -18.39
#